data_AF-A0AAN9FEZ0-F1
#
_entry.id   AF-A0AAN9FEZ0-F1
#
_cell.length_a   1.000
_cell.length_b   1.000
_cell.length_c   1.000
_cell.angle_alpha   90.00
_cell.angle_beta   90.00
_cell.angle_gamma   90.00
#
_symmetry.space_group_name_H-M   'P 1'
#
loop_
_entity.id
_entity.type
_entity.pdbx_description
1 polymer ?
#
loop_
_entity_poly.entity_id
_entity_poly.type
_entity_poly.pdbx_seq_one_letter_code
_entity_poly.pdbx_strand_id
1 'polypeptide(L)'
;MAGETSWISNFNEYPRWETREFDTFTELGEEADKETPAVSIDTLLPDELLERIIAFLPIVSIFRAGCVSKRWHEIVSSKRFLWSLSNVPPQKPWYFMFTSSDDPSGFAYDPVFRKWYGIELPCIDASNWFIASSHGLVCFMDNDRSDLSVCNPITTSHRKLEEHPGLKLSDYSALAISVSRKSHSYNVSVVKSKQVPGHFFQWDISIHIYNSEKMTWVTTLTEELMGWRGGEESVICNDVLYFLVYSTGGGQPESRHALIAYNITNQSSQGSLKRSFIDVPCSLTCGRLMNLKEKLVMVGGIGKQDRPDIIKGIGIWVLKGQKWEEIAKMPHKYFQGFGELDDVFASSGGDDLIFIQSYGAPALLIFDMNIKQWKWSHKCPVTKKFPLQLFTGFCFEPRLEVSP
;
A
#
# COMPACT_ATOMS: atom_id res chain seq x y z
N MET A 1 -55.53 -7.01 5.45
CA MET A 1 -56.37 -6.20 4.55
C MET A 1 -55.51 -5.12 3.96
N ALA A 2 -55.68 -4.91 2.66
CA ALA A 2 -54.85 -4.08 1.78
C ALA A 2 -54.88 -2.59 2.14
N GLY A 3 -53.86 -1.87 1.67
CA GLY A 3 -53.78 -0.42 1.71
C GLY A 3 -52.50 0.07 1.03
N GLU A 4 -52.48 0.03 -0.30
CA GLU A 4 -51.53 0.79 -1.13
C GLU A 4 -51.79 2.29 -0.98
N THR A 5 -50.74 3.10 -0.93
CA THR A 5 -50.62 4.35 -1.71
C THR A 5 -49.15 4.69 -1.90
N SER A 6 -48.77 4.79 -3.17
CA SER A 6 -47.56 5.37 -3.74
C SER A 6 -47.42 6.86 -3.42
N TRP A 7 -46.22 7.46 -3.57
CA TRP A 7 -45.97 8.72 -4.30
C TRP A 7 -44.44 8.99 -4.44
N ILE A 8 -43.94 8.70 -5.64
CA ILE A 8 -43.04 9.46 -6.53
C ILE A 8 -41.76 10.13 -5.95
N SER A 9 -40.61 9.64 -6.42
CA SER A 9 -39.34 10.35 -6.48
C SER A 9 -39.18 11.11 -7.81
N ASN A 10 -39.05 12.44 -7.74
CA ASN A 10 -38.70 13.30 -8.87
C ASN A 10 -37.17 13.40 -9.02
N PHE A 11 -36.63 12.99 -10.16
CA PHE A 11 -35.32 13.42 -10.66
C PHE A 11 -35.47 13.90 -12.11
N ASN A 12 -35.29 15.21 -12.33
CA ASN A 12 -35.07 15.86 -13.63
C ASN A 12 -33.74 15.36 -14.23
N GLU A 13 -33.74 14.80 -15.44
CA GLU A 13 -33.53 15.45 -16.75
C GLU A 13 -32.11 15.98 -17.03
N TYR A 14 -31.39 15.28 -17.91
CA TYR A 14 -30.39 15.78 -18.87
C TYR A 14 -30.32 14.80 -20.08
N PRO A 15 -29.82 15.21 -21.26
CA PRO A 15 -30.58 15.17 -22.51
C PRO A 15 -30.45 13.89 -23.34
N ARG A 16 -31.48 13.68 -24.16
CA ARG A 16 -31.63 12.67 -25.22
C ARG A 16 -30.34 12.47 -26.04
N TRP A 17 -29.78 11.27 -25.94
CA TRP A 17 -29.15 10.63 -27.11
C TRP A 17 -30.22 9.76 -27.77
N GLU A 18 -30.51 10.04 -29.04
CA GLU A 18 -31.38 9.22 -29.88
C GLU A 18 -30.92 7.76 -29.82
N THR A 19 -31.74 6.95 -29.17
CA THR A 19 -31.59 5.51 -29.15
C THR A 19 -32.13 5.03 -30.48
N ARG A 20 -31.25 4.64 -31.40
CA ARG A 20 -31.66 3.84 -32.55
C ARG A 20 -32.14 2.51 -31.99
N GLU A 21 -33.45 2.35 -31.94
CA GLU A 21 -34.13 1.12 -31.53
C GLU A 21 -33.56 -0.05 -32.32
N PHE A 22 -32.97 -1.02 -31.61
CA PHE A 22 -32.74 -2.34 -32.17
C PHE A 22 -34.05 -3.10 -31.98
N ASP A 23 -34.74 -3.31 -33.09
CA ASP A 23 -36.03 -3.99 -33.12
C ASP A 23 -35.95 -5.37 -32.48
N THR A 24 -36.86 -5.55 -31.54
CA THR A 24 -37.20 -6.77 -30.81
C THR A 24 -37.58 -7.90 -31.77
N PHE A 25 -36.95 -9.06 -31.62
CA PHE A 25 -37.32 -10.29 -32.30
C PHE A 25 -38.77 -10.67 -31.98
N THR A 26 -39.60 -10.78 -33.01
CA THR A 26 -40.96 -11.33 -32.95
C THR A 26 -40.92 -12.80 -33.39
N GLU A 27 -41.58 -13.66 -32.64
CA GLU A 27 -41.68 -15.11 -32.84
C GLU A 27 -42.48 -15.52 -34.10
N LEU A 28 -42.02 -16.64 -34.66
CA LEU A 28 -42.69 -17.67 -35.46
C LEU A 28 -43.32 -17.31 -36.82
N GLY A 29 -42.59 -17.71 -37.86
CA GLY A 29 -43.11 -18.24 -39.12
C GLY A 29 -42.18 -19.32 -39.63
N GLU A 30 -42.68 -20.56 -39.74
CA GLU A 30 -41.97 -21.73 -40.27
C GLU A 30 -41.52 -21.49 -41.72
N GLU A 31 -40.23 -21.64 -42.00
CA GLU A 31 -39.61 -22.34 -43.15
C GLU A 31 -38.24 -21.78 -43.52
N ALA A 32 -37.37 -22.70 -43.93
CA ALA A 32 -36.02 -22.53 -44.48
C ALA A 32 -34.88 -22.25 -43.49
N ASP A 33 -34.34 -23.37 -43.01
CA ASP A 33 -32.98 -23.62 -42.55
C ASP A 33 -31.92 -22.75 -43.29
N LYS A 34 -31.63 -21.58 -42.71
CA LYS A 34 -30.37 -20.85 -42.91
C LYS A 34 -29.92 -20.42 -41.54
N GLU A 35 -29.12 -21.27 -40.90
CA GLU A 35 -28.23 -20.85 -39.81
C GLU A 35 -27.44 -19.63 -40.32
N THR A 36 -27.85 -18.42 -39.92
CA THR A 36 -26.93 -17.28 -39.91
C THR A 36 -25.77 -17.72 -39.04
N PRO A 37 -24.54 -17.86 -39.58
CA PRO A 37 -23.44 -18.32 -38.77
C PRO A 37 -23.31 -17.29 -37.65
N ALA A 38 -23.51 -17.72 -36.40
CA ALA A 38 -23.26 -16.88 -35.25
C ALA A 38 -21.79 -16.46 -35.35
N VAL A 39 -21.54 -15.25 -35.85
CA VAL A 39 -20.18 -14.76 -36.00
C VAL A 39 -19.68 -14.57 -34.59
N SER A 40 -18.83 -15.49 -34.15
CA SER A 40 -18.25 -15.44 -32.81
C SER A 40 -17.55 -14.10 -32.66
N ILE A 41 -17.83 -13.38 -31.58
CA ILE A 41 -17.15 -12.12 -31.24
C ILE A 41 -15.63 -12.34 -31.21
N ASP A 42 -15.19 -13.56 -30.88
CA ASP A 42 -13.80 -13.96 -31.00
C ASP A 42 -13.28 -13.68 -32.41
N THR A 43 -13.91 -14.14 -33.49
CA THR A 43 -13.37 -13.93 -34.85
C THR A 43 -13.45 -12.49 -35.36
N LEU A 44 -14.20 -11.60 -34.71
CA LEU A 44 -14.41 -10.21 -35.15
C LEU A 44 -13.44 -9.20 -34.56
N LEU A 45 -12.96 -9.41 -33.33
CA LEU A 45 -12.05 -8.49 -32.65
C LEU A 45 -10.59 -8.82 -33.00
N PRO A 46 -9.80 -7.88 -33.57
CA PRO A 46 -8.35 -8.07 -33.72
C PRO A 46 -7.66 -8.27 -32.37
N ASP A 47 -6.56 -9.03 -32.36
CA ASP A 47 -5.79 -9.34 -31.13
C ASP A 47 -5.35 -8.08 -30.38
N GLU A 48 -4.99 -7.01 -31.10
CA GLU A 48 -4.52 -5.77 -30.50
C GLU A 48 -5.62 -5.05 -29.70
N LEU A 49 -6.86 -5.11 -30.18
CA LEU A 49 -8.00 -4.54 -29.47
C LEU A 49 -8.37 -5.42 -28.28
N LEU A 50 -8.35 -6.74 -28.45
CA LEU A 50 -8.62 -7.67 -27.37
C LEU A 50 -7.58 -7.56 -26.25
N GLU A 51 -6.30 -7.48 -26.59
CA GLU A 51 -5.18 -7.24 -25.67
C GLU A 51 -5.41 -5.96 -24.86
N ARG A 52 -5.76 -4.87 -25.55
CA ARG A 52 -6.05 -3.59 -24.89
C ARG A 52 -7.27 -3.70 -23.99
N ILE A 53 -8.37 -4.31 -24.43
CA ILE A 53 -9.58 -4.49 -23.60
C ILE A 53 -9.24 -5.27 -22.33
N ILE A 54 -8.52 -6.38 -22.44
CA ILE A 54 -8.15 -7.22 -21.29
C ILE A 54 -7.18 -6.48 -20.35
N ALA A 55 -6.27 -5.66 -20.87
CA ALA A 55 -5.30 -4.91 -20.05
C ALA A 55 -5.96 -3.89 -19.12
N PHE A 56 -7.16 -3.39 -19.45
CA PHE A 56 -7.95 -2.49 -18.59
C PHE A 56 -8.79 -3.22 -17.53
N LEU A 57 -8.80 -4.56 -17.54
CA LEU A 57 -9.54 -5.34 -16.55
C LEU A 57 -8.81 -5.42 -15.20
N PRO A 58 -9.53 -5.51 -14.07
CA PRO A 58 -8.92 -5.84 -12.79
C PRO A 58 -8.12 -7.15 -12.85
N ILE A 59 -7.07 -7.27 -12.04
CA ILE A 59 -6.13 -8.40 -12.07
C ILE A 59 -6.83 -9.78 -12.06
N VAL A 60 -7.86 -9.95 -11.24
CA VAL A 60 -8.63 -11.20 -11.11
C VAL A 60 -9.39 -11.52 -12.39
N SER A 61 -9.87 -10.49 -13.09
CA SER A 61 -10.56 -10.63 -14.37
C SER A 61 -9.60 -10.99 -15.50
N ILE A 62 -8.34 -10.54 -15.46
CA ILE A 62 -7.29 -10.95 -16.42
C ILE A 62 -7.04 -12.46 -16.32
N PHE A 63 -6.90 -12.99 -15.11
CA PHE A 63 -6.75 -14.44 -14.93
C PHE A 63 -7.95 -15.23 -15.45
N ARG A 64 -9.17 -14.76 -15.20
CA ARG A 64 -10.40 -15.37 -15.71
C ARG A 64 -10.50 -15.29 -17.23
N ALA A 65 -10.08 -14.17 -17.83
CA ALA A 65 -10.04 -13.98 -19.28
C ALA A 65 -9.14 -15.04 -19.94
N GLY A 66 -8.01 -15.38 -19.32
CA GLY A 66 -7.13 -16.46 -19.76
C GLY A 66 -7.75 -17.86 -19.71
N CYS A 67 -8.91 -18.05 -19.08
CA CYS A 67 -9.62 -19.33 -19.04
C CYS A 67 -10.76 -19.44 -20.06
N VAL A 68 -11.05 -18.38 -20.83
CA VAL A 68 -12.19 -18.34 -21.76
C VAL A 68 -11.92 -19.16 -23.03
N SER A 69 -10.76 -18.97 -23.65
CA SER A 69 -10.36 -19.69 -24.87
C SER A 69 -8.84 -19.75 -24.99
N LYS A 70 -8.33 -20.65 -25.85
CA LYS A 70 -6.88 -20.76 -26.14
C LYS A 70 -6.28 -19.43 -26.62
N ARG A 71 -7.02 -18.71 -27.47
CA ARG A 71 -6.59 -17.42 -28.00
C ARG A 71 -6.44 -16.36 -26.91
N TRP A 72 -7.41 -16.27 -26.00
CA TRP A 72 -7.33 -15.31 -24.90
C TRP A 72 -6.21 -15.67 -23.93
N HIS A 73 -6.03 -16.97 -23.68
CA HIS A 73 -4.91 -17.49 -22.88
C HIS A 73 -3.55 -17.08 -23.46
N GLU A 74 -3.37 -17.24 -24.78
CA GLU A 74 -2.16 -16.83 -25.50
C GLU A 74 -1.91 -15.32 -25.38
N ILE A 75 -2.96 -14.50 -25.49
CA ILE A 75 -2.86 -13.04 -25.32
C ILE A 75 -2.39 -12.69 -23.91
N VAL A 76 -3.07 -13.15 -22.87
CA VAL A 76 -2.74 -12.77 -21.48
C VAL A 76 -1.38 -13.29 -21.01
N SER A 77 -0.89 -14.37 -21.62
CA SER A 77 0.42 -14.95 -21.31
C SER A 77 1.55 -14.34 -22.14
N SER A 78 1.24 -13.48 -23.12
CA SER A 78 2.23 -12.91 -24.02
C SER A 78 3.04 -11.79 -23.36
N LYS A 79 4.32 -11.66 -23.76
CA LYS A 79 5.17 -10.52 -23.34
C LYS A 79 4.62 -9.17 -23.79
N ARG A 80 3.94 -9.15 -24.94
CA ARG A 80 3.30 -7.95 -25.50
C ARG A 80 2.21 -7.43 -24.56
N PHE A 81 1.36 -8.33 -24.07
CA PHE A 81 0.33 -8.00 -23.09
C PHE A 81 0.90 -7.45 -21.78
N LEU A 82 1.97 -8.05 -21.23
CA LEU A 82 2.63 -7.53 -20.03
C LEU A 82 3.17 -6.10 -20.25
N TRP A 83 3.71 -5.80 -21.43
CA TRP A 83 4.11 -4.44 -21.79
C TRP A 83 2.91 -3.48 -21.89
N SER A 84 1.77 -3.96 -22.39
CA SER A 84 0.53 -3.18 -22.44
C SER A 84 0.05 -2.76 -21.05
N LEU A 85 0.16 -3.66 -20.05
CA LEU A 85 -0.21 -3.35 -18.65
C LEU A 85 0.58 -2.20 -18.06
N SER A 86 1.86 -2.03 -18.40
CA SER A 86 2.68 -0.89 -17.96
C SER A 86 2.11 0.47 -18.40
N ASN A 87 1.28 0.51 -19.45
CA ASN A 87 0.68 1.73 -19.99
C ASN A 87 -0.73 2.01 -19.44
N VAL A 88 -1.30 1.08 -18.67
CA VAL A 88 -2.63 1.23 -18.08
C VAL A 88 -2.50 1.97 -16.74
N PRO A 89 -3.49 2.82 -16.37
CA PRO A 89 -3.50 3.45 -15.06
C PRO A 89 -3.38 2.44 -13.92
N PRO A 90 -2.73 2.83 -12.81
CA PRO A 90 -2.62 1.97 -11.63
C PRO A 90 -3.98 1.46 -11.15
N GLN A 91 -4.03 0.19 -10.75
CA GLN A 91 -5.21 -0.37 -10.12
C GLN A 91 -5.24 0.04 -8.65
N LYS A 92 -6.43 -0.05 -8.04
CA LYS A 92 -6.55 0.23 -6.61
C LYS A 92 -5.71 -0.79 -5.81
N PRO A 93 -4.94 -0.33 -4.80
CA PRO A 93 -4.14 -1.23 -3.99
C PRO A 93 -5.02 -2.20 -3.22
N TRP A 94 -4.49 -3.39 -3.00
CA TRP A 94 -5.04 -4.40 -2.12
C TRP A 94 -4.44 -4.26 -0.73
N TYR A 95 -5.16 -4.77 0.27
CA TYR A 95 -4.65 -4.86 1.64
C TYR A 95 -4.48 -6.31 2.04
N PHE A 96 -3.25 -6.76 2.28
CA PHE A 96 -2.98 -8.07 2.84
C PHE A 96 -3.03 -8.02 4.36
N MET A 97 -3.79 -8.92 4.97
CA MET A 97 -3.90 -9.07 6.42
C MET A 97 -3.38 -10.45 6.82
N PHE A 98 -2.34 -10.47 7.66
CA PHE A 98 -1.92 -11.68 8.37
C PHE A 98 -2.97 -12.07 9.39
N THR A 99 -3.22 -13.38 9.47
CA THR A 99 -4.27 -13.93 10.34
C THR A 99 -3.73 -14.74 11.52
N SER A 100 -2.43 -14.97 11.54
CA SER A 100 -1.69 -15.65 12.60
C SER A 100 -0.41 -14.86 12.91
N SER A 101 0.02 -14.89 14.17
CA SER A 101 1.35 -14.40 14.57
C SER A 101 2.45 -15.38 14.13
N ASP A 102 2.14 -16.67 14.19
CA ASP A 102 3.13 -17.75 14.14
C ASP A 102 3.39 -18.26 12.72
N ASP A 103 2.54 -17.88 11.78
CA ASP A 103 2.58 -18.32 10.39
C ASP A 103 2.20 -17.14 9.47
N PRO A 104 2.87 -16.98 8.32
CA PRO A 104 2.64 -15.86 7.41
C PRO A 104 1.36 -15.99 6.56
N SER A 105 0.39 -16.83 6.94
CA SER A 105 -0.89 -16.93 6.26
C SER A 105 -1.79 -15.71 6.45
N GLY A 106 -2.49 -15.36 5.37
CA GLY A 106 -3.37 -14.22 5.35
C GLY A 106 -4.26 -14.14 4.14
N PHE A 107 -4.99 -13.03 4.05
CA PHE A 107 -5.92 -12.74 2.96
C PHE A 107 -5.67 -11.34 2.42
N ALA A 108 -5.78 -11.17 1.10
CA ALA A 108 -5.75 -9.88 0.44
C ALA A 108 -7.17 -9.38 0.15
N TYR A 109 -7.49 -8.17 0.61
CA TYR A 109 -8.73 -7.48 0.31
C TYR A 109 -8.62 -6.65 -0.95
N ASP A 110 -9.51 -6.92 -1.91
CA ASP A 110 -9.72 -6.11 -3.09
C ASP A 110 -10.84 -5.08 -2.84
N PRO A 111 -10.53 -3.76 -2.86
CA PRO A 111 -11.54 -2.72 -2.65
C PRO A 111 -12.53 -2.55 -3.82
N VAL A 112 -12.18 -2.99 -5.03
CA VAL A 112 -13.01 -2.90 -6.24
C VAL A 112 -14.12 -3.95 -6.18
N PHE A 113 -13.76 -5.22 -6.07
CA PHE A 113 -14.73 -6.30 -5.93
C PHE A 113 -15.25 -6.48 -4.50
N ARG A 114 -14.66 -5.78 -3.53
CA ARG A 114 -14.98 -5.87 -2.10
C ARG A 114 -14.90 -7.31 -1.59
N LYS A 115 -13.86 -8.02 -2.03
CA LYS A 115 -13.68 -9.45 -1.79
C LYS A 115 -12.31 -9.72 -1.18
N TRP A 116 -12.26 -10.70 -0.30
CA TRP A 116 -11.02 -11.25 0.24
C TRP A 116 -10.58 -12.46 -0.58
N TYR A 117 -9.29 -12.51 -0.92
CA TYR A 117 -8.64 -13.60 -1.64
C TYR A 117 -7.56 -14.21 -0.76
N GLY A 118 -7.47 -15.55 -0.71
CA GLY A 118 -6.31 -16.23 -0.14
C GLY A 118 -5.13 -16.07 -1.09
N ILE A 119 -4.01 -15.59 -0.58
CA ILE A 119 -2.75 -15.45 -1.33
C ILE A 119 -1.64 -15.99 -0.45
N GLU A 120 -0.76 -16.78 -1.03
CA GLU A 120 0.46 -17.25 -0.39
C GLU A 120 1.58 -16.24 -0.69
N LEU A 121 2.19 -15.69 0.35
CA LEU A 121 3.30 -14.77 0.20
C LEU A 121 4.61 -15.56 0.07
N PRO A 122 5.40 -15.36 -1.00
CA PRO A 122 6.72 -15.96 -1.09
C PRO A 122 7.70 -15.22 -0.15
N CYS A 123 8.75 -15.93 0.29
CA CYS A 123 9.91 -15.37 1.01
C CYS A 123 9.67 -14.79 2.39
N ILE A 124 8.66 -15.28 3.09
CA ILE A 124 8.38 -14.89 4.46
C ILE A 124 8.13 -16.15 5.30
N ASP A 125 8.76 -16.21 6.47
CA ASP A 125 8.60 -17.32 7.41
C ASP A 125 7.80 -16.92 8.66
N ALA A 126 7.64 -15.61 8.93
CA ALA A 126 6.88 -15.10 10.07
C ALA A 126 6.17 -13.77 9.76
N SER A 127 5.04 -13.53 10.43
CA SER A 127 4.16 -12.37 10.17
C SER A 127 4.65 -11.02 10.72
N ASN A 128 5.73 -11.02 11.50
CA ASN A 128 6.24 -9.85 12.22
C ASN A 128 7.44 -9.17 11.55
N TRP A 129 7.78 -9.58 10.33
CA TRP A 129 8.85 -8.98 9.55
C TRP A 129 8.55 -7.52 9.19
N PHE A 130 9.59 -6.75 8.88
CA PHE A 130 9.44 -5.40 8.34
C PHE A 130 9.02 -5.48 6.86
N ILE A 131 8.05 -4.66 6.47
CA ILE A 131 7.43 -4.75 5.15
C ILE A 131 7.34 -3.36 4.54
N ALA A 132 7.79 -3.23 3.29
CA ALA A 132 7.59 -2.05 2.47
C ALA A 132 7.11 -2.47 1.08
N SER A 133 6.28 -1.68 0.42
CA SER A 133 5.78 -2.00 -0.92
C SER A 133 5.82 -0.80 -1.84
N SER A 134 6.02 -1.06 -3.14
CA SER A 134 5.97 -0.05 -4.19
C SER A 134 5.70 -0.72 -5.53
N HIS A 135 4.74 -0.19 -6.29
CA HIS A 135 4.46 -0.58 -7.68
C HIS A 135 4.41 -2.10 -7.93
N GLY A 136 3.74 -2.82 -7.03
CA GLY A 136 3.53 -4.27 -7.11
C GLY A 136 4.66 -5.16 -6.62
N LEU A 137 5.80 -4.58 -6.22
CA LEU A 137 6.80 -5.29 -5.44
C LEU A 137 6.60 -5.04 -3.95
N VAL A 138 6.91 -6.06 -3.16
CA VAL A 138 6.92 -6.04 -1.70
C VAL A 138 8.30 -6.48 -1.24
N CYS A 139 8.93 -5.68 -0.39
CA CYS A 139 10.19 -5.98 0.25
C CYS A 139 9.94 -6.41 1.68
N PHE A 140 10.54 -7.54 2.05
CA PHE A 140 10.50 -8.11 3.38
C PHE A 140 11.91 -8.07 3.98
N MET A 141 11.99 -7.73 5.27
CA MET A 141 13.21 -7.83 6.06
C MET A 141 12.88 -8.55 7.36
N ASP A 142 13.66 -9.60 7.66
CA ASP A 142 13.49 -10.40 8.86
C ASP A 142 13.71 -9.59 10.16
N ASN A 143 13.31 -10.17 11.30
CA ASN A 143 13.48 -9.51 12.60
C ASN A 143 14.95 -9.35 12.98
N ASP A 144 15.80 -10.28 12.56
CA ASP A 144 17.24 -10.22 12.83
C ASP A 144 17.94 -9.18 11.95
N ARG A 145 17.22 -8.59 10.98
CA ARG A 145 17.68 -7.57 10.03
C ARG A 145 18.88 -8.06 9.20
N SER A 146 18.97 -9.37 9.02
CA SER A 146 20.00 -10.09 8.27
C SER A 146 19.57 -10.38 6.85
N ASP A 147 18.29 -10.72 6.65
CA ASP A 147 17.78 -11.21 5.39
C ASP A 147 16.77 -10.25 4.80
N LEU A 148 17.03 -9.82 3.56
CA LEU A 148 16.11 -9.03 2.76
C LEU A 148 15.69 -9.80 1.51
N SER A 149 14.41 -9.77 1.21
CA SER A 149 13.84 -10.32 -0.01
C SER A 149 12.88 -9.32 -0.65
N VAL A 150 12.75 -9.40 -1.96
CA VAL A 150 11.74 -8.65 -2.73
C VAL A 150 10.93 -9.66 -3.53
N CYS A 151 9.61 -9.51 -3.53
CA CYS A 151 8.74 -10.37 -4.30
C CYS A 151 7.59 -9.61 -4.96
N ASN A 152 6.98 -10.26 -5.95
CA ASN A 152 5.67 -9.92 -6.45
C ASN A 152 4.64 -10.92 -5.87
N PRO A 153 3.70 -10.48 -5.00
CA PRO A 153 2.69 -11.36 -4.40
C PRO A 153 1.73 -12.02 -5.39
N ILE A 154 1.53 -11.43 -6.58
CA ILE A 154 0.59 -11.93 -7.59
C ILE A 154 1.24 -13.01 -8.46
N THR A 155 2.48 -12.79 -8.89
CA THR A 155 3.20 -13.76 -9.73
C THR A 155 4.01 -14.76 -8.92
N THR A 156 4.16 -14.54 -7.62
CA THR A 156 5.01 -15.31 -6.67
C THR A 156 6.50 -15.28 -6.99
N SER A 157 6.93 -14.48 -7.98
CA SER A 157 8.34 -14.30 -8.30
C SER A 157 9.03 -13.55 -7.16
N HIS A 158 10.23 -13.98 -6.81
CA HIS A 158 10.94 -13.45 -5.67
C HIS A 158 12.44 -13.49 -5.86
N ARG A 159 13.14 -12.63 -5.11
CA ARG A 159 14.58 -12.52 -5.11
C ARG A 159 15.08 -12.20 -3.71
N LYS A 160 16.05 -12.98 -3.22
CA LYS A 160 16.82 -12.63 -2.03
C LYS A 160 17.89 -11.61 -2.41
N LEU A 161 17.99 -10.53 -1.63
CA LEU A 161 19.02 -9.51 -1.83
C LEU A 161 20.31 -9.96 -1.13
N GLU A 162 21.46 -9.64 -1.73
CA GLU A 162 22.74 -9.96 -1.11
C GLU A 162 22.90 -9.22 0.22
N GLU A 163 23.47 -9.91 1.22
CA GLU A 163 23.67 -9.35 2.55
C GLU A 163 24.74 -8.25 2.51
N HIS A 164 24.40 -7.02 2.92
CA HIS A 164 25.39 -5.97 3.07
C HIS A 164 26.22 -6.20 4.36
N PRO A 165 27.57 -6.10 4.34
CA PRO A 165 28.45 -6.45 5.47
C PRO A 165 28.20 -5.67 6.78
N GLY A 166 27.44 -4.57 6.74
CA GLY A 166 27.03 -3.77 7.90
C GLY A 166 25.65 -4.11 8.48
N LEU A 167 24.99 -5.18 8.03
CA LEU A 167 23.58 -5.42 8.36
C LEU A 167 23.31 -6.00 9.77
N LYS A 168 24.32 -6.46 10.52
CA LYS A 168 24.04 -7.41 11.61
C LYS A 168 23.54 -6.84 12.95
N LEU A 169 23.75 -5.57 13.28
CA LEU A 169 23.39 -5.04 14.61
C LEU A 169 22.91 -3.59 14.55
N SER A 170 21.59 -3.39 14.64
CA SER A 170 20.96 -2.08 14.91
C SER A 170 19.79 -2.25 15.87
N ASP A 171 19.56 -1.26 16.72
CA ASP A 171 18.46 -1.29 17.69
C ASP A 171 17.12 -0.99 16.99
N TYR A 172 17.16 -0.08 16.01
CA TYR A 172 16.03 0.24 15.13
C TYR A 172 16.45 0.19 13.67
N SER A 173 15.51 -0.23 12.82
CA SER A 173 15.67 -0.24 11.37
C SER A 173 14.37 0.18 10.70
N ALA A 174 14.45 1.08 9.71
CA ALA A 174 13.33 1.47 8.89
C ALA A 174 13.56 1.06 7.43
N LEU A 175 12.61 0.32 6.86
CA LEU A 175 12.67 -0.22 5.51
C LEU A 175 11.78 0.59 4.56
N ALA A 176 12.31 0.93 3.38
CA ALA A 176 11.50 1.46 2.28
C ALA A 176 11.96 0.91 0.93
N ILE A 177 11.04 0.84 -0.02
CA ILE A 177 11.29 0.45 -1.41
C ILE A 177 10.68 1.50 -2.34
N SER A 178 11.37 1.79 -3.45
CA SER A 178 10.85 2.59 -4.55
C SER A 178 11.12 1.87 -5.86
N VAL A 179 10.08 1.71 -6.67
CA VAL A 179 10.16 1.04 -7.96
C VAL A 179 9.88 2.04 -9.06
N SER A 180 10.80 2.15 -10.02
CA SER A 180 10.65 2.98 -11.21
C SER A 180 9.58 2.39 -12.13
N ARG A 181 8.52 3.16 -12.38
CA ARG A 181 7.44 2.77 -13.31
C ARG A 181 7.93 2.56 -14.75
N LYS A 182 9.06 3.15 -15.14
CA LYS A 182 9.56 3.10 -16.53
C LYS A 182 10.52 1.95 -16.77
N SER A 183 11.47 1.76 -15.86
CA SER A 183 12.54 0.75 -16.01
C SER A 183 12.24 -0.54 -15.25
N HIS A 184 11.22 -0.54 -14.38
CA HIS A 184 10.93 -1.60 -13.40
C HIS A 184 12.12 -1.90 -12.45
N SER A 185 13.18 -1.09 -12.49
CA SER A 185 14.24 -1.13 -11.51
C SER A 185 13.78 -0.52 -10.19
N TYR A 186 14.41 -0.92 -9.10
CA TYR A 186 14.01 -0.53 -7.77
C TYR A 186 15.22 -0.23 -6.89
N ASN A 187 14.97 0.67 -5.94
CA ASN A 187 15.87 0.94 -4.84
C ASN A 187 15.24 0.47 -3.54
N VAL A 188 16.03 -0.19 -2.70
CA VAL A 188 15.65 -0.53 -1.32
C VAL A 188 16.52 0.29 -0.39
N SER A 189 15.91 0.99 0.58
CA SER A 189 16.64 1.72 1.60
C SER A 189 16.43 1.10 2.97
N VAL A 190 17.52 0.95 3.72
CA VAL A 190 17.50 0.58 5.13
C VAL A 190 18.17 1.70 5.92
N VAL A 191 17.37 2.39 6.73
CA VAL A 191 17.88 3.36 7.71
C VAL A 191 18.10 2.60 9.01
N LYS A 192 19.31 2.68 9.55
CA LYS A 192 19.65 2.05 10.82
C LYS A 192 19.86 3.10 11.89
N SER A 193 19.45 2.77 13.10
CA SER A 193 19.78 3.55 14.28
C SER A 193 20.34 2.64 15.36
N LYS A 194 21.51 2.99 15.88
CA LYS A 194 22.19 2.24 16.93
C LYS A 194 22.62 3.19 18.04
N GLN A 195 22.34 2.81 19.28
CA GLN A 195 22.78 3.57 20.44
C GLN A 195 24.30 3.48 20.58
N VAL A 196 24.93 4.63 20.81
CA VAL A 196 26.36 4.67 21.13
C VAL A 196 26.54 4.13 22.56
N PRO A 197 27.37 3.08 22.76
CA PRO A 197 27.56 2.48 24.08
C PRO A 197 28.01 3.51 25.12
N GLY A 198 27.34 3.54 26.27
CA GLY A 198 27.64 4.47 27.36
C GLY A 198 27.04 5.88 27.20
N HIS A 199 26.39 6.18 26.08
CA HIS A 199 25.83 7.50 25.80
C HIS A 199 24.36 7.43 25.38
N PHE A 200 23.44 7.55 26.34
CA PHE A 200 21.99 7.37 26.11
C PHE A 200 21.37 8.34 25.08
N PHE A 201 21.96 9.52 24.92
CA PHE A 201 21.48 10.57 24.00
C PHE A 201 22.21 10.57 22.64
N GLN A 202 23.16 9.67 22.42
CA GLN A 202 23.94 9.57 21.18
C GLN A 202 23.52 8.34 20.39
N TRP A 203 23.20 8.56 19.11
CA TRP A 203 22.73 7.50 18.23
C TRP A 203 23.41 7.62 16.87
N ASP A 204 24.06 6.54 16.45
CA ASP A 204 24.60 6.42 15.10
C ASP A 204 23.45 6.14 14.13
N ILE A 205 23.34 6.96 13.10
CA ILE A 205 22.40 6.76 11.99
C ILE A 205 23.19 6.46 10.72
N SER A 206 22.85 5.34 10.07
CA SER A 206 23.39 5.01 8.76
C SER A 206 22.28 4.73 7.74
N ILE A 207 22.51 5.15 6.49
CA ILE A 207 21.56 4.98 5.39
C ILE A 207 22.20 4.10 4.32
N HIS A 208 21.63 2.92 4.12
CA HIS A 208 22.07 1.95 3.12
C HIS A 208 21.05 1.87 1.99
N ILE A 209 21.52 1.93 0.75
CA ILE A 209 20.66 1.90 -0.44
C ILE A 209 21.14 0.79 -1.37
N TYR A 210 20.24 -0.14 -1.68
CA TYR A 210 20.41 -1.13 -2.73
C TYR A 210 19.86 -0.58 -4.03
N ASN A 211 20.55 -0.83 -5.14
CA ASN A 211 20.07 -0.53 -6.48
C ASN A 211 19.96 -1.82 -7.30
N SER A 212 18.77 -2.12 -7.83
CA SER A 212 18.52 -3.40 -8.51
C SER A 212 19.20 -3.53 -9.88
N GLU A 213 19.52 -2.42 -10.56
CA GLU A 213 20.22 -2.43 -11.85
C GLU A 213 21.69 -2.79 -11.68
N LYS A 214 22.34 -2.15 -10.69
CA LYS A 214 23.73 -2.42 -10.35
C LYS A 214 23.89 -3.67 -9.50
N MET A 215 22.81 -4.12 -8.87
CA MET A 215 22.78 -5.21 -7.90
C MET A 215 23.74 -4.99 -6.73
N THR A 216 23.95 -3.74 -6.33
CA THR A 216 24.90 -3.38 -5.28
C THR A 216 24.26 -2.57 -4.18
N TRP A 217 24.81 -2.71 -2.98
CA TRP A 217 24.53 -1.86 -1.84
C TRP A 217 25.56 -0.73 -1.74
N VAL A 218 25.09 0.45 -1.37
CA VAL A 218 25.94 1.60 -1.04
C VAL A 218 25.52 2.15 0.31
N THR A 219 26.50 2.36 1.19
CA THR A 219 26.31 3.15 2.40
C THR A 219 26.50 4.62 2.04
N THR A 220 25.41 5.39 2.09
CA THR A 220 25.36 6.77 1.58
C THR A 220 25.59 7.81 2.67
N LEU A 221 25.39 7.42 3.93
CA LEU A 221 25.56 8.29 5.09
C LEU A 221 25.85 7.45 6.33
N THR A 222 26.76 7.94 7.17
CA THR A 222 26.92 7.55 8.57
C THR A 222 27.15 8.83 9.38
N GLU A 223 26.24 9.17 10.29
CA GLU A 223 26.31 10.37 11.11
C GLU A 223 25.85 10.08 12.54
N GLU A 224 26.54 10.63 13.53
CA GLU A 224 26.12 10.60 14.92
C GLU A 224 25.07 11.70 15.17
N LEU A 225 23.89 11.30 15.66
CA LEU A 225 22.80 12.21 15.98
C LEU A 225 22.63 12.34 17.51
N MET A 226 22.78 13.58 17.98
CA MET A 226 22.58 13.95 19.39
C MET A 226 21.12 14.24 19.68
N GLY A 227 20.56 13.62 20.73
CA GLY A 227 19.23 13.90 21.28
C GLY A 227 18.07 13.33 20.47
N TRP A 228 18.36 12.57 19.42
CA TRP A 228 17.38 11.98 18.51
C TRP A 228 17.82 10.58 18.09
N ARG A 229 16.88 9.65 17.97
CA ARG A 229 17.09 8.31 17.43
C ARG A 229 16.21 8.08 16.21
N GLY A 230 16.64 7.19 15.31
CA GLY A 230 15.76 6.66 14.27
C GLY A 230 14.67 5.76 14.87
N GLY A 231 13.53 5.66 14.19
CA GLY A 231 12.54 4.60 14.44
C GLY A 231 12.49 3.58 13.32
N GLU A 232 11.31 2.97 13.16
CA GLU A 232 11.06 1.90 12.19
C GLU A 232 10.31 2.37 10.94
N GLU A 233 10.06 3.67 10.84
CA GLU A 233 9.19 4.27 9.84
C GLU A 233 9.99 5.07 8.81
N SER A 234 9.94 4.61 7.56
CA SER A 234 10.51 5.31 6.43
C SER A 234 9.69 5.10 5.15
N VAL A 235 9.84 6.02 4.20
CA VAL A 235 9.24 5.93 2.87
C VAL A 235 10.09 6.67 1.86
N ILE A 236 10.13 6.19 0.62
CA ILE A 236 10.73 6.93 -0.49
C ILE A 236 9.60 7.58 -1.29
N CYS A 237 9.69 8.89 -1.48
CA CYS A 237 8.72 9.68 -2.25
C CYS A 237 9.49 10.72 -3.07
N ASN A 238 9.25 10.79 -4.39
CA ASN A 238 9.98 11.68 -5.30
C ASN A 238 11.52 11.63 -5.15
N ASP A 239 12.10 10.43 -5.10
CA ASP A 239 13.55 10.22 -4.91
C ASP A 239 14.15 10.80 -3.61
N VAL A 240 13.30 11.15 -2.66
CA VAL A 240 13.66 11.56 -1.31
C VAL A 240 13.23 10.48 -0.33
N LEU A 241 14.18 9.99 0.46
CA LEU A 241 13.95 9.13 1.60
C LEU A 241 13.51 9.97 2.79
N TYR A 242 12.32 9.69 3.30
CA TYR A 242 11.79 10.29 4.50
C TYR A 242 11.76 9.25 5.62
N PHE A 243 12.17 9.62 6.83
CA PHE A 243 12.07 8.73 7.98
C PHE A 243 11.84 9.49 9.27
N LEU A 244 11.11 8.87 10.21
CA LEU A 244 10.80 9.47 11.49
C LEU A 244 11.95 9.28 12.49
N VAL A 245 12.25 10.36 13.21
CA VAL A 245 13.16 10.37 14.36
C VAL A 245 12.42 10.78 15.62
N TYR A 246 12.89 10.27 16.75
CA TYR A 246 12.26 10.36 18.05
C TYR A 246 13.24 11.01 19.02
N SER A 247 12.76 11.97 19.81
CA SER A 247 13.63 12.60 20.81
C SER A 247 14.04 11.60 21.89
N THR A 248 15.31 11.63 22.28
CA THR A 248 15.87 10.76 23.34
C THR A 248 16.12 11.53 24.64
N GLY A 249 15.95 12.85 24.64
CA GLY A 249 16.17 13.75 25.77
C GLY A 249 15.06 13.74 26.83
N GLY A 250 15.42 14.01 28.09
CA GLY A 250 14.48 14.12 29.23
C GLY A 250 13.86 15.52 29.46
N GLY A 251 14.09 16.48 28.56
CA GLY A 251 13.37 17.76 28.55
C GLY A 251 11.99 17.61 27.90
N GLN A 252 11.13 18.63 28.00
CA GLN A 252 9.96 18.75 27.12
C GLN A 252 10.42 19.49 25.84
N PRO A 253 10.84 18.82 24.76
CA PRO A 253 10.81 19.46 23.46
C PRO A 253 9.35 19.73 23.11
N GLU A 254 9.07 20.85 22.44
CA GLU A 254 7.73 21.14 21.89
C GLU A 254 7.23 20.00 20.97
N SER A 255 8.17 19.25 20.37
CA SER A 255 7.91 18.10 19.48
C SER A 255 8.70 16.85 19.91
N ARG A 256 8.00 15.74 20.22
CA ARG A 256 8.61 14.43 20.54
C ARG A 256 9.15 13.67 19.31
N HIS A 257 8.77 14.12 18.13
CA HIS A 257 9.06 13.50 16.85
C HIS A 257 9.53 14.55 15.85
N ALA A 258 10.33 14.16 14.89
CA ALA A 258 10.64 14.96 13.71
C ALA A 258 10.71 14.05 12.48
N LEU A 259 10.58 14.64 11.30
CA LEU A 259 10.77 13.95 10.03
C LEU A 259 12.11 14.40 9.44
N ILE A 260 12.92 13.47 8.96
CA ILE A 260 14.14 13.78 8.21
C ILE A 260 13.89 13.52 6.73
N ALA A 261 14.30 14.46 5.87
CA ALA A 261 14.31 14.32 4.42
C ALA A 261 15.73 14.10 3.89
N TYR A 262 15.97 12.98 3.21
CA TYR A 262 17.27 12.62 2.64
C TYR A 262 17.17 12.39 1.13
N ASN A 263 17.85 13.21 0.34
CA ASN A 263 17.87 13.08 -1.12
C ASN A 263 18.78 11.92 -1.57
N ILE A 264 18.20 10.90 -2.20
CA ILE A 264 18.91 9.68 -2.59
C ILE A 264 19.87 9.94 -3.77
N THR A 265 19.54 10.90 -4.64
CA THR A 265 20.24 11.13 -5.91
C THR A 265 21.39 12.15 -5.80
N ASN A 266 21.26 13.16 -4.95
CA ASN A 266 22.21 14.26 -4.83
C ASN A 266 23.04 14.18 -3.53
N GLN A 267 23.78 13.08 -3.38
CA GLN A 267 24.51 12.73 -2.16
C GLN A 267 25.65 13.71 -1.84
N SER A 268 26.25 14.35 -2.85
CA SER A 268 27.45 15.19 -2.71
C SER A 268 27.20 16.60 -2.18
N SER A 269 25.94 17.05 -2.15
CA SER A 269 25.58 18.41 -1.71
C SER A 269 24.78 18.45 -0.40
N GLN A 270 24.49 17.29 0.20
CA GLN A 270 23.75 17.24 1.45
C GLN A 270 24.63 17.59 2.65
N GLY A 271 24.14 18.54 3.45
CA GLY A 271 24.71 18.82 4.78
C GLY A 271 24.28 17.77 5.81
N SER A 272 24.66 18.00 7.06
CA SER A 272 24.24 17.20 8.23
C SER A 272 22.73 16.95 8.26
N LEU A 273 22.32 15.77 8.70
CA LEU A 273 20.92 15.37 8.89
C LEU A 273 20.09 16.42 9.62
N LYS A 274 20.69 17.14 10.58
CA LYS A 274 20.04 18.19 11.37
C LYS A 274 19.46 19.33 10.54
N ARG A 275 20.03 19.60 9.36
CA ARG A 275 19.54 20.66 8.46
C ARG A 275 18.32 20.23 7.64
N SER A 276 17.98 18.95 7.64
CA SER A 276 16.88 18.37 6.88
C SER A 276 15.66 17.99 7.72
N PHE A 277 15.57 18.55 8.93
CA PHE A 277 14.45 18.33 9.84
C PHE A 277 13.21 19.07 9.32
N ILE A 278 12.10 18.36 9.33
CA ILE A 278 10.77 18.85 9.07
C ILE A 278 9.96 18.56 10.33
N ASP A 279 9.34 19.60 10.88
CA ASP A 279 8.47 19.46 12.04
C ASP A 279 7.28 18.56 11.71
N VAL A 280 6.93 17.67 12.64
CA VAL A 280 5.70 16.87 12.55
C VAL A 280 4.47 17.74 12.81
N PRO A 281 3.27 17.38 12.31
CA PRO A 281 2.08 18.20 12.50
C PRO A 281 1.68 18.36 13.98
N CYS A 282 1.94 17.34 14.80
CA CYS A 282 1.74 17.35 16.24
C CYS A 282 2.47 16.15 16.89
N SER A 283 2.37 16.01 18.22
CA SER A 283 2.81 14.79 18.88
C SER A 283 1.88 13.63 18.52
N LEU A 284 2.39 12.69 17.72
CA LEU A 284 1.65 11.55 17.19
C LEU A 284 2.00 10.25 17.92
N THR A 285 1.03 9.36 18.06
CA THR A 285 1.26 7.93 18.30
C THR A 285 1.06 7.16 16.99
N CYS A 286 1.67 5.99 16.84
CA CYS A 286 1.52 5.16 15.63
C CYS A 286 1.71 5.94 14.32
N GLY A 287 2.69 6.85 14.28
CA GLY A 287 3.02 7.60 13.07
C GLY A 287 3.43 6.64 11.97
N ARG A 288 2.81 6.75 10.79
CA ARG A 288 3.12 5.98 9.59
C ARG A 288 3.31 6.93 8.43
N LEU A 289 4.34 6.68 7.64
CA LEU A 289 4.64 7.42 6.41
C LEU A 289 4.25 6.57 5.20
N MET A 290 3.70 7.20 4.17
CA MET A 290 3.29 6.50 2.95
C MET A 290 3.35 7.44 1.74
N ASN A 291 3.63 6.86 0.56
CA ASN A 291 3.67 7.57 -0.72
C ASN A 291 2.35 7.32 -1.47
N LEU A 292 1.52 8.36 -1.59
CA LEU A 292 0.27 8.31 -2.35
C LEU A 292 0.39 9.19 -3.58
N LYS A 293 0.72 8.57 -4.72
CA LYS A 293 0.93 9.26 -6.01
C LYS A 293 1.92 10.41 -5.91
N GLU A 294 3.11 10.11 -5.38
CA GLU A 294 4.17 11.08 -5.17
C GLU A 294 3.83 12.22 -4.20
N LYS A 295 2.86 11.98 -3.32
CA LYS A 295 2.57 12.85 -2.18
C LYS A 295 2.98 12.11 -0.91
N LEU A 296 3.83 12.75 -0.12
CA LEU A 296 4.16 12.25 1.21
C LEU A 296 2.97 12.46 2.13
N VAL A 297 2.42 11.36 2.63
CA VAL A 297 1.29 11.34 3.56
C VAL A 297 1.74 10.77 4.89
N MET A 298 1.26 11.37 5.96
CA MET A 298 1.43 10.91 7.33
C MET A 298 0.08 10.55 7.91
N VAL A 299 0.00 9.38 8.55
CA VAL A 299 -1.15 8.94 9.34
C VAL A 299 -0.67 8.75 10.76
N GLY A 300 -1.45 9.20 11.74
CA GLY A 300 -1.04 9.10 13.14
C GLY A 300 -2.18 9.30 14.11
N GLY A 301 -2.04 8.67 15.28
CA GLY A 301 -2.91 8.83 16.42
C GLY A 301 -2.67 10.18 17.10
N ILE A 302 -3.76 10.87 17.42
CA ILE A 302 -3.77 12.16 18.09
C ILE A 302 -4.12 11.89 19.56
N GLY A 303 -3.16 12.14 20.44
CA GLY A 303 -3.29 11.96 21.88
C GLY A 303 -4.24 12.95 22.56
N LYS A 304 -4.66 12.66 23.80
CA LYS A 304 -5.32 13.66 24.67
C LYS A 304 -4.28 14.65 25.20
N GLN A 305 -4.65 15.93 25.37
CA GLN A 305 -3.79 16.96 25.97
C GLN A 305 -3.17 16.53 27.31
N ASP A 306 -3.94 15.91 28.21
CA ASP A 306 -3.46 15.48 29.53
C ASP A 306 -2.84 14.06 29.55
N ARG A 307 -3.05 13.28 28.48
CA ARG A 307 -2.61 11.89 28.34
C ARG A 307 -2.30 11.60 26.86
N PRO A 308 -1.12 12.01 26.37
CA PRO A 308 -0.77 11.91 24.94
C PRO A 308 -0.69 10.47 24.45
N ASP A 309 -0.52 9.50 25.35
CA ASP A 309 -0.42 8.08 25.01
C ASP A 309 -1.78 7.44 24.67
N ILE A 310 -2.90 8.11 25.00
CA ILE A 310 -4.25 7.61 24.70
C ILE A 310 -4.75 8.22 23.41
N ILE A 311 -5.03 7.38 22.41
CA ILE A 311 -5.50 7.80 21.09
C ILE A 311 -6.95 8.31 21.19
N LYS A 312 -7.15 9.60 20.89
CA LYS A 312 -8.48 10.22 20.77
C LYS A 312 -8.95 10.45 19.34
N GLY A 313 -8.03 10.37 18.39
CA GLY A 313 -8.28 10.69 16.99
C GLY A 313 -7.23 10.00 16.13
N ILE A 314 -7.56 9.71 14.88
CA ILE A 314 -6.55 9.40 13.85
C ILE A 314 -6.63 10.53 12.83
N GLY A 315 -5.49 11.16 12.55
CA GLY A 315 -5.38 12.21 11.54
C GLY A 315 -4.58 11.75 10.33
N ILE A 316 -4.82 12.44 9.21
CA ILE A 316 -4.18 12.22 7.92
C ILE A 316 -3.68 13.58 7.44
N TRP A 317 -2.38 13.69 7.20
CA TRP A 317 -1.72 14.92 6.75
C TRP A 317 -0.93 14.69 5.47
N VAL A 318 -0.89 15.69 4.59
CA VAL A 318 -0.05 15.71 3.39
C VAL A 318 1.04 16.76 3.57
N LEU A 319 2.28 16.41 3.26
CA LEU A 319 3.36 17.39 3.26
C LEU A 319 3.31 18.25 1.98
N LYS A 320 3.24 19.57 2.14
CA LYS A 320 3.36 20.56 1.05
C LYS A 320 4.54 21.48 1.34
N GLY A 321 5.62 21.29 0.58
CA GLY A 321 6.91 21.93 0.88
C GLY A 321 7.47 21.40 2.19
N GLN A 322 7.52 22.23 3.23
CA GLN A 322 7.92 21.85 4.59
C GLN A 322 6.78 21.98 5.62
N LYS A 323 5.53 22.14 5.16
CA LYS A 323 4.36 22.29 6.03
C LYS A 323 3.37 21.15 5.84
N TRP A 324 2.81 20.67 6.95
CA TRP A 324 1.76 19.67 6.93
C TRP A 324 0.38 20.30 6.78
N GLU A 325 -0.40 19.79 5.83
CA GLU A 325 -1.81 20.14 5.67
C GLU A 325 -2.67 18.97 6.15
N GLU A 326 -3.55 19.21 7.11
CA GLU A 326 -4.53 18.22 7.56
C GLU A 326 -5.58 17.99 6.47
N ILE A 327 -5.69 16.74 6.02
CA ILE A 327 -6.65 16.34 4.98
C ILE A 327 -7.94 15.82 5.60
N ALA A 328 -7.81 15.02 6.65
CA ALA A 328 -8.94 14.42 7.33
C ALA A 328 -8.57 14.00 8.75
N LYS A 329 -9.60 13.98 9.60
CA LYS A 329 -9.58 13.39 10.92
C LYS A 329 -10.70 12.36 11.02
N MET A 330 -10.38 11.19 11.55
CA MET A 330 -11.32 10.08 11.66
C MET A 330 -12.52 10.47 12.55
N PRO A 331 -13.77 10.43 12.03
CA PRO A 331 -14.94 10.72 12.83
C PRO A 331 -15.17 9.69 13.94
N HIS A 332 -15.69 10.13 15.09
CA HIS A 332 -15.88 9.29 16.29
C HIS A 332 -16.74 8.03 16.05
N LYS A 333 -17.69 8.07 15.11
CA LYS A 333 -18.51 6.90 14.74
C LYS A 333 -17.68 5.71 14.21
N TYR A 334 -16.53 5.98 13.58
CA TYR A 334 -15.64 4.92 13.10
C TYR A 334 -14.72 4.40 14.20
N PHE A 335 -14.33 5.25 15.16
CA PHE A 335 -13.64 4.80 16.38
C PHE A 335 -14.43 3.70 17.10
N GLN A 336 -15.74 3.92 17.30
CA GLN A 336 -16.62 2.92 17.93
C GLN A 336 -16.72 1.62 17.14
N GLY A 337 -16.56 1.67 15.81
CA GLY A 337 -16.64 0.49 14.95
C GLY A 337 -15.45 -0.47 15.09
N PHE A 338 -14.32 0.00 15.62
CA PHE A 338 -13.20 -0.88 16.02
C PHE A 338 -13.47 -1.63 17.33
N GLY A 339 -14.52 -1.25 18.08
CA GLY A 339 -14.74 -1.74 19.44
C GLY A 339 -13.78 -1.08 20.41
N GLU A 340 -13.00 -1.88 21.14
CA GLU A 340 -11.83 -1.40 21.88
C GLU A 340 -10.69 -1.24 20.87
N LEU A 341 -10.53 -0.04 20.32
CA LEU A 341 -9.28 0.30 19.66
C LEU A 341 -8.22 0.30 20.77
N ASP A 342 -7.33 -0.68 20.75
CA ASP A 342 -6.10 -0.63 21.53
C ASP A 342 -5.43 0.73 21.30
N ASP A 343 -4.64 1.25 22.25
CA ASP A 343 -3.89 2.51 22.09
C ASP A 343 -2.86 2.46 20.93
N VAL A 344 -2.91 1.43 20.07
CA VAL A 344 -2.10 1.21 18.88
C VAL A 344 -2.92 0.74 17.68
N PHE A 345 -2.54 1.19 16.49
CA PHE A 345 -3.13 0.76 15.22
C PHE A 345 -2.07 0.67 14.12
N ALA A 346 -2.37 -0.08 13.07
CA ALA A 346 -1.58 -0.15 11.84
C ALA A 346 -2.26 0.68 10.75
N SER A 347 -1.46 1.32 9.91
CA SER A 347 -1.97 1.92 8.68
C SER A 347 -0.96 1.82 7.55
N SER A 348 -1.47 1.63 6.34
CA SER A 348 -0.69 1.61 5.10
C SER A 348 -1.54 2.21 3.99
N GLY A 349 -0.90 2.72 2.94
CA GLY A 349 -1.63 3.33 1.84
C GLY A 349 -0.85 3.35 0.54
N GLY A 350 -1.59 3.45 -0.55
CA GLY A 350 -1.07 3.53 -1.91
C GLY A 350 -2.15 4.08 -2.83
N ASP A 351 -1.74 4.57 -4.00
CA ASP A 351 -2.64 5.27 -4.92
C ASP A 351 -3.43 6.38 -4.19
N ASP A 352 -4.76 6.25 -4.06
CA ASP A 352 -5.62 7.19 -3.32
C ASP A 352 -6.27 6.56 -2.06
N LEU A 353 -5.86 5.36 -1.65
CA LEU A 353 -6.47 4.64 -0.54
C LEU A 353 -5.53 4.54 0.65
N ILE A 354 -6.07 4.81 1.82
CA ILE A 354 -5.41 4.61 3.11
C ILE A 354 -6.21 3.56 3.87
N PHE A 355 -5.52 2.53 4.34
CA PHE A 355 -6.06 1.45 5.13
C PHE A 355 -5.65 1.63 6.58
N ILE A 356 -6.59 1.44 7.50
CA ILE A 356 -6.39 1.55 8.94
C ILE A 356 -6.97 0.31 9.61
N GLN A 357 -6.16 -0.33 10.44
CA GLN A 357 -6.50 -1.57 11.12
C GLN A 357 -6.14 -1.48 12.61
N SER A 358 -7.03 -1.98 13.46
CA SER A 358 -6.72 -2.31 14.85
C SER A 358 -5.96 -3.64 14.95
N TYR A 359 -4.94 -3.75 15.79
CA TYR A 359 -4.24 -5.02 15.98
C TYR A 359 -5.13 -6.08 16.66
N GLY A 360 -6.03 -5.67 17.55
CA GLY A 360 -6.90 -6.58 18.29
C GLY A 360 -8.10 -7.15 17.51
N ALA A 361 -8.35 -6.74 16.26
CA ALA A 361 -9.49 -7.21 15.47
C ALA A 361 -9.21 -7.21 13.95
N PRO A 362 -9.84 -8.12 13.18
CA PRO A 362 -9.67 -8.18 11.72
C PRO A 362 -10.56 -7.15 10.98
N ALA A 363 -10.80 -6.00 11.61
CA ALA A 363 -11.58 -4.91 11.05
C ALA A 363 -10.67 -3.94 10.29
N LEU A 364 -11.06 -3.60 9.06
CA LEU A 364 -10.28 -2.75 8.17
C LEU A 364 -11.11 -1.55 7.73
N LEU A 365 -10.66 -0.36 8.13
CA LEU A 365 -11.23 0.91 7.71
C LEU A 365 -10.43 1.46 6.53
N ILE A 366 -11.14 2.03 5.56
CA ILE A 366 -10.56 2.57 4.34
C ILE A 366 -10.94 4.04 4.26
N PHE A 367 -9.95 4.90 4.00
CA PHE A 367 -10.14 6.28 3.64
C PHE A 367 -9.76 6.50 2.18
N ASP A 368 -10.69 7.02 1.39
CA ASP A 368 -10.45 7.42 0.00
C ASP A 368 -10.08 8.90 -0.06
N MET A 369 -8.86 9.19 -0.51
CA MET A 369 -8.30 10.54 -0.58
C MET A 369 -8.96 11.43 -1.65
N ASN A 370 -9.52 10.85 -2.71
CA ASN A 370 -10.13 11.63 -3.80
C ASN A 370 -11.48 12.19 -3.38
N ILE A 371 -12.33 11.33 -2.83
CA ILE A 371 -13.69 11.71 -2.42
C ILE A 371 -13.78 12.08 -0.93
N LYS A 372 -12.69 11.91 -0.17
CA LYS A 372 -12.58 12.17 1.26
C LYS A 372 -13.61 11.42 2.09
N GLN A 373 -13.78 10.13 1.80
CA GLN A 373 -14.78 9.28 2.47
C GLN A 373 -14.16 8.13 3.22
N TRP A 374 -14.77 7.84 4.37
CA TRP A 374 -14.43 6.73 5.26
C TRP A 374 -15.41 5.59 5.06
N LYS A 375 -14.90 4.37 4.91
CA LYS A 375 -15.71 3.18 4.65
C LYS A 375 -15.07 1.93 5.21
N TRP A 376 -15.88 1.08 5.83
CA TRP A 376 -15.47 -0.24 6.27
C TRP A 376 -15.31 -1.21 5.10
N SER A 377 -14.30 -2.08 5.16
CA SER A 377 -14.17 -3.22 4.27
C SER A 377 -15.33 -4.22 4.46
N HIS A 378 -15.45 -5.18 3.54
CA HIS A 378 -16.22 -6.38 3.88
C HIS A 378 -15.54 -7.13 5.03
N LYS A 379 -16.34 -7.84 5.82
CA LYS A 379 -15.87 -8.63 6.95
C LYS A 379 -14.77 -9.59 6.49
N CYS A 380 -13.65 -9.58 7.20
CA CYS A 380 -12.57 -10.54 6.97
C CYS A 380 -13.10 -11.98 7.12
N PRO A 381 -12.67 -12.94 6.30
CA PRO A 381 -13.08 -14.34 6.41
C PRO A 381 -12.71 -14.96 7.76
N VAL A 382 -11.71 -14.39 8.43
CA VAL A 382 -11.22 -14.85 9.73
C VAL A 382 -11.83 -14.02 10.85
N THR A 383 -12.21 -14.71 11.92
CA THR A 383 -12.63 -14.11 13.19
C THR A 383 -11.55 -14.32 14.24
N LYS A 384 -11.44 -13.38 15.19
CA LYS A 384 -10.59 -13.52 16.36
C LYS A 384 -11.00 -14.78 17.15
N LYS A 385 -10.06 -15.72 17.33
CA LYS A 385 -10.27 -16.99 18.03
C LYS A 385 -9.89 -16.91 19.50
N PHE A 386 -8.85 -16.14 19.83
CA PHE A 386 -8.31 -16.02 21.20
C PHE A 386 -8.04 -14.56 21.56
N PRO A 387 -8.11 -14.19 22.86
CA PRO A 387 -7.95 -12.80 23.31
C PRO A 387 -6.66 -12.11 22.85
N LEU A 388 -5.54 -12.83 22.83
CA LEU A 388 -4.21 -12.31 22.49
C LEU A 388 -3.84 -12.42 21.00
N GLN A 389 -4.78 -12.86 20.15
CA GLN A 389 -4.52 -12.92 18.71
C GLN A 389 -4.44 -11.49 18.15
N LEU A 390 -3.31 -11.19 17.52
CA LEU A 390 -3.05 -9.93 16.82
C LEU A 390 -3.16 -10.11 15.32
N PHE A 391 -3.53 -9.03 14.64
CA PHE A 391 -3.60 -8.95 13.19
C PHE A 391 -2.71 -7.82 12.70
N THR A 392 -1.85 -8.11 11.73
CA THR A 392 -0.99 -7.14 11.06
C THR A 392 -1.28 -7.16 9.57
N GLY A 393 -0.80 -6.16 8.84
CA GLY A 393 -1.05 -6.12 7.41
C GLY A 393 -0.36 -4.96 6.71
N PHE A 394 -0.33 -5.04 5.40
CA PHE A 394 0.29 -4.06 4.52
C PHE A 394 -0.53 -3.93 3.24
N CYS A 395 -0.38 -2.81 2.55
CA CYS A 395 -0.99 -2.64 1.24
C CYS A 395 0.01 -2.93 0.13
N PHE A 396 -0.46 -3.37 -1.03
CA PHE A 396 0.37 -3.49 -2.23
C PHE A 396 -0.51 -3.32 -3.48
N GLU A 397 0.10 -3.00 -4.62
CA GLU A 397 -0.62 -2.87 -5.88
C GLU A 397 -0.55 -4.20 -6.66
N PRO A 398 -1.68 -4.85 -7.02
CA PRO A 398 -1.61 -6.09 -7.78
C PRO A 398 -1.14 -5.83 -9.23
N ARG A 399 0.01 -6.38 -9.62
CA ARG A 399 0.62 -6.22 -10.96
C ARG A 399 1.23 -7.52 -11.48
N LEU A 400 1.19 -7.75 -12.80
CA LEU A 400 1.77 -8.93 -13.44
C LEU A 400 3.11 -8.64 -14.13
N GLU A 401 3.29 -7.39 -14.54
CA GLU A 401 4.36 -6.92 -15.42
C GLU A 401 5.66 -6.57 -14.68
N VAL A 402 5.67 -6.64 -13.35
CA VAL A 402 6.80 -6.28 -12.49
C VAL A 402 7.37 -7.53 -11.83
N SER A 403 8.70 -7.67 -11.80
CA SER A 403 9.41 -8.79 -11.18
C SER A 403 10.67 -8.27 -10.48
N PRO A 404 11.07 -8.87 -9.34
CA PRO A 404 12.24 -8.46 -8.56
C PRO A 404 13.59 -8.87 -9.14
#